data_AF-T0ZVJ4-F1
#
_entry.id   AF-T0ZVJ4-F1
#
_cell.length_a   1.000
_cell.length_b   1.000
_cell.length_c   1.000
_cell.angle_alpha   90.00
_cell.angle_beta   90.00
_cell.angle_gamma   90.00
#
_symmetry.space_group_name_H-M   'P 1'
#
loop_
_entity.id
_entity.type
_entity.pdbx_description
1 polymer ?
#
loop_
_entity_poly.entity_id
_entity_poly.type
_entity_poly.pdbx_seq_one_letter_code
_entity_poly.pdbx_strand_id
1 'polypeptide(L)'
;MKVQKILSVLPLAVIGALYGASAWATPFLGSDLASFTVLGSSTVTNVPTSAIDGSVGVWSSGGANAITGFNSSPGVAVSDPQVTGGTVQAGGSVAQLAQSQLTTALTNLGSLGPGTTLSADLTGLTLGPGVYTVPAGTTNLSGALTLNGGGNANAAWVFEMPSTLITSSNSVVNVI
;
A
#
# COMPACT_ATOMS: atom_id res chain seq x y z
N MET A 1 -70.64 26.81 -1.12
CA MET A 1 -69.92 25.73 -0.41
C MET A 1 -68.51 25.64 -0.94
N LYS A 2 -67.51 26.01 -0.14
CA LYS A 2 -66.08 25.95 -0.49
C LYS A 2 -65.57 24.55 -0.14
N VAL A 3 -65.01 23.82 -1.11
CA VAL A 3 -64.35 22.53 -0.87
C VAL A 3 -62.85 22.79 -0.78
N GLN A 4 -62.29 22.69 0.42
CA GLN A 4 -60.84 22.76 0.65
C GLN A 4 -60.21 21.39 0.32
N LYS A 5 -59.31 21.36 -0.65
CA LYS A 5 -58.42 20.21 -0.89
C LYS A 5 -57.27 20.27 0.11
N ILE A 6 -57.24 19.33 1.05
CA ILE A 6 -56.09 19.10 1.95
C ILE A 6 -55.06 18.29 1.15
N LEU A 7 -53.95 18.91 0.78
CA LEU A 7 -52.75 18.20 0.30
C LEU A 7 -52.03 17.64 1.53
N SER A 8 -52.01 16.32 1.68
CA SER A 8 -51.18 15.61 2.64
C SER A 8 -49.75 15.53 2.10
N VAL A 9 -48.79 16.11 2.83
CA VAL A 9 -47.36 16.02 2.51
C VAL A 9 -46.75 14.99 3.45
N LEU A 10 -46.32 13.85 2.91
CA LEU A 10 -45.52 12.86 3.63
C LEU A 10 -44.05 13.33 3.65
N PRO A 11 -43.37 13.43 4.80
CA PRO A 11 -41.94 13.66 4.82
C PRO A 11 -41.20 12.35 4.47
N LEU A 12 -40.46 12.37 3.36
CA LEU A 12 -39.58 11.29 2.96
C LEU A 12 -38.31 11.36 3.83
N ALA A 13 -38.23 10.51 4.85
CA ALA A 13 -37.02 10.36 5.65
C ALA A 13 -35.95 9.62 4.84
N VAL A 14 -34.96 10.35 4.33
CA VAL A 14 -33.76 9.76 3.74
C VAL A 14 -32.86 9.30 4.89
N ILE A 15 -32.87 8.00 5.16
CA ILE A 15 -31.88 7.36 6.02
C ILE A 15 -30.57 7.32 5.22
N GLY A 16 -29.65 8.24 5.53
CA GLY A 16 -28.29 8.19 5.02
C GLY A 16 -27.55 7.03 5.68
N ALA A 17 -27.51 5.88 5.00
CA ALA A 17 -26.59 4.82 5.36
C ALA A 17 -25.17 5.31 5.06
N LEU A 18 -24.41 5.62 6.11
CA LEU A 18 -22.95 5.71 6.06
C LEU A 18 -22.42 4.31 5.74
N TYR A 19 -22.33 3.97 4.46
CA TYR A 19 -21.56 2.82 4.02
C TYR A 19 -20.09 3.19 4.17
N GLY A 20 -19.47 2.81 5.28
CA GLY A 20 -18.02 2.68 5.33
C GLY A 20 -17.63 1.71 4.22
N ALA A 21 -16.80 2.15 3.27
CA ALA A 21 -16.30 1.28 2.22
C ALA A 21 -15.56 0.10 2.87
N SER A 22 -16.17 -1.09 2.82
CA SER A 22 -15.52 -2.32 3.25
C SER A 22 -14.50 -2.72 2.18
N ALA A 23 -13.21 -2.53 2.47
CA ALA A 23 -12.15 -2.98 1.60
C ALA A 23 -12.02 -4.52 1.71
N TRP A 24 -12.26 -5.23 0.62
CA TRP A 24 -11.94 -6.65 0.50
C TRP A 24 -10.52 -6.79 -0.07
N ALA A 25 -9.74 -7.75 0.42
CA ALA A 25 -8.44 -8.09 -0.14
C ALA A 25 -8.58 -8.77 -1.51
N THR A 26 -8.78 -7.98 -2.56
CA THR A 26 -8.47 -8.42 -3.93
C THR A 26 -6.99 -8.17 -4.17
N PRO A 27 -6.23 -9.14 -4.73
CA PRO A 27 -4.85 -8.90 -5.13
C PRO A 27 -4.80 -7.72 -6.09
N PHE A 28 -4.29 -6.58 -5.62
CA PHE A 28 -4.20 -5.35 -6.41
C PHE A 28 -2.82 -5.21 -7.07
N LEU A 29 -1.86 -6.05 -6.67
CA LEU A 29 -0.57 -6.19 -7.33
C LEU A 29 -0.69 -7.19 -8.48
N GLY A 30 -0.11 -6.86 -9.64
CA GLY A 30 0.07 -7.84 -10.71
C GLY A 30 1.10 -8.91 -10.34
N SER A 31 1.10 -10.03 -11.08
CA SER A 31 1.93 -11.20 -10.75
C SER A 31 3.43 -10.93 -10.77
N ASP A 32 3.91 -10.08 -11.69
CA ASP A 32 5.34 -9.76 -11.76
C ASP A 32 5.73 -8.90 -10.55
N LEU A 33 4.97 -7.87 -10.24
CA LEU A 33 5.20 -7.02 -9.06
C LEU A 33 5.12 -7.82 -7.76
N ALA A 34 4.15 -8.73 -7.64
CA ALA A 34 4.01 -9.58 -6.46
C ALA A 34 5.18 -10.56 -6.26
N SER A 35 6.01 -10.79 -7.29
CA SER A 35 7.23 -11.60 -7.18
C SER A 35 8.44 -10.84 -6.61
N PHE A 36 8.36 -9.50 -6.53
CA PHE A 36 9.41 -8.65 -5.98
C PHE A 36 9.12 -8.28 -4.53
N THR A 37 10.13 -8.46 -3.69
CA THR A 37 10.14 -7.96 -2.31
C THR A 37 10.75 -6.57 -2.26
N VAL A 38 11.67 -6.26 -3.18
CA VAL A 38 12.23 -4.93 -3.36
C VAL A 38 12.22 -4.58 -4.84
N LEU A 39 11.59 -3.46 -5.20
CA LEU A 39 11.61 -2.91 -6.56
C LEU A 39 11.92 -1.42 -6.51
N GLY A 40 13.09 -1.03 -7.00
CA GLY A 40 13.48 0.37 -7.17
C GLY A 40 13.21 0.88 -8.59
N SER A 41 13.03 2.18 -8.75
CA SER A 41 12.96 2.80 -10.08
C SER A 41 14.36 3.15 -10.61
N SER A 42 15.20 3.80 -9.81
CA SER A 42 16.54 4.24 -10.22
C SER A 42 17.66 3.30 -9.76
N THR A 43 17.67 2.96 -8.47
CA THR A 43 18.74 2.19 -7.82
C THR A 43 18.18 1.39 -6.65
N VAL A 44 18.78 0.23 -6.36
CA VAL A 44 18.65 -0.48 -5.07
C VAL A 44 20.03 -0.61 -4.44
N THR A 45 20.12 -0.32 -3.14
CA THR A 45 21.36 -0.41 -2.35
C THR A 45 21.10 -1.21 -1.09
N ASN A 46 22.00 -2.14 -0.77
CA ASN A 46 21.95 -2.94 0.45
C ASN A 46 23.32 -2.95 1.13
N VAL A 47 23.35 -2.61 2.42
CA VAL A 47 24.56 -2.63 3.24
C VAL A 47 24.22 -2.97 4.71
N PRO A 48 25.00 -3.82 5.39
CA PRO A 48 26.03 -4.69 4.84
C PRO A 48 25.41 -5.90 4.12
N THR A 49 24.51 -6.62 4.78
CA THR A 49 23.79 -7.76 4.24
C THR A 49 22.37 -7.83 4.81
N SER A 50 21.43 -8.32 4.01
CA SER A 50 20.02 -8.53 4.39
C SER A 50 19.59 -9.96 4.06
N ALA A 51 18.52 -10.45 4.68
CA ALA A 51 17.83 -11.68 4.27
C ALA A 51 16.54 -11.28 3.53
N ILE A 52 16.42 -11.67 2.27
CA ILE A 52 15.31 -11.30 1.40
C ILE A 52 14.65 -12.59 0.89
N ASP A 53 13.35 -12.69 1.06
CA ASP A 53 12.51 -13.73 0.45
C ASP A 53 11.67 -13.07 -0.64
N GLY A 54 11.91 -13.43 -1.91
CA GLY A 54 11.39 -12.80 -3.11
C GLY A 54 12.44 -11.98 -3.89
N SER A 55 12.09 -11.56 -5.12
CA SER A 55 13.06 -10.93 -6.03
C SER A 55 13.43 -9.51 -5.61
N VAL A 56 14.63 -9.08 -5.99
CA VAL A 56 15.12 -7.70 -5.86
C VAL A 56 15.31 -7.14 -7.26
N GLY A 57 14.76 -5.96 -7.56
CA GLY A 57 14.81 -5.43 -8.92
C GLY A 57 14.95 -3.93 -9.00
N VAL A 58 15.43 -3.48 -10.16
CA VAL A 58 15.37 -2.08 -10.58
C VAL A 58 14.91 -2.01 -12.02
N TRP A 59 14.02 -1.06 -12.32
CA TRP A 59 13.74 -0.69 -13.70
C TRP A 59 13.39 0.80 -13.84
N SER A 60 14.09 1.46 -14.76
CA SER A 60 13.74 2.76 -15.31
C SER A 60 14.03 2.78 -16.81
N SER A 61 13.11 3.37 -17.57
CA SER A 61 13.25 3.55 -19.01
C SER A 61 14.46 4.45 -19.30
N GLY A 62 15.50 3.90 -19.91
CA GLY A 62 16.74 4.62 -20.22
C GLY A 62 17.65 4.89 -19.00
N GLY A 63 17.34 4.30 -17.85
CA GLY A 63 18.16 4.39 -16.64
C GLY A 63 19.30 3.37 -16.60
N ALA A 64 20.24 3.58 -15.68
CA ALA A 64 21.36 2.66 -15.45
C ALA A 64 20.93 1.31 -14.81
N ASN A 65 19.74 1.26 -14.21
CA ASN A 65 19.20 0.09 -13.49
C ASN A 65 20.20 -0.50 -12.48
N ALA A 66 20.77 0.37 -11.64
CA ALA A 66 21.90 0.02 -10.78
C ALA A 66 21.44 -0.73 -9.52
N ILE A 67 22.16 -1.80 -9.17
CA ILE A 67 21.99 -2.53 -7.91
C ILE A 67 23.35 -2.64 -7.23
N THR A 68 23.44 -2.27 -5.96
CA THR A 68 24.68 -2.34 -5.17
C THR A 68 24.46 -3.13 -3.88
N GLY A 69 25.47 -3.88 -3.44
CA GLY A 69 25.35 -4.78 -2.28
C GLY A 69 24.75 -6.17 -2.59
N PHE A 70 24.58 -6.48 -3.87
CA PHE A 70 24.17 -7.79 -4.38
C PHE A 70 24.97 -8.17 -5.63
N ASN A 71 25.05 -9.47 -5.92
CA ASN A 71 25.44 -10.01 -7.21
C ASN A 71 24.40 -9.57 -8.27
N SER A 72 24.84 -8.82 -9.27
CA SER A 72 23.96 -8.33 -10.33
C SER A 72 24.65 -8.29 -11.69
N SER A 73 23.87 -8.41 -12.76
CA SER A 73 24.31 -8.26 -14.14
C SER A 73 23.23 -7.52 -14.95
N PRO A 74 23.56 -6.50 -15.76
CA PRO A 74 22.57 -5.73 -16.48
C PRO A 74 21.69 -6.59 -17.39
N GLY A 75 20.38 -6.44 -17.26
CA GLY A 75 19.37 -7.11 -18.10
C GLY A 75 19.25 -8.62 -17.89
N VAL A 76 19.93 -9.20 -16.90
CA VAL A 76 19.94 -10.64 -16.62
C VAL A 76 19.58 -10.89 -15.16
N ALA A 77 18.72 -11.87 -14.94
CA ALA A 77 18.40 -12.39 -13.61
C ALA A 77 19.60 -13.11 -13.00
N VAL A 78 20.02 -12.73 -11.80
CA VAL A 78 21.19 -13.29 -11.11
C VAL A 78 20.79 -13.82 -9.73
N SER A 79 21.33 -14.97 -9.33
CA SER A 79 21.18 -15.50 -7.98
C SER A 79 22.12 -14.78 -7.00
N ASP A 80 21.63 -14.49 -5.79
CA ASP A 80 22.42 -13.92 -4.69
C ASP A 80 22.14 -14.70 -3.41
N PRO A 81 23.15 -15.01 -2.57
CA PRO A 81 22.96 -15.75 -1.33
C PRO A 81 22.02 -15.07 -0.31
N GLN A 82 21.80 -13.76 -0.44
CA GLN A 82 20.88 -12.98 0.40
C GLN A 82 19.43 -13.06 -0.07
N VAL A 83 19.19 -13.61 -1.27
CA VAL A 83 17.88 -13.67 -1.92
C VAL A 83 17.43 -15.11 -2.05
N THR A 84 16.36 -15.46 -1.34
CA THR A 84 15.67 -16.74 -1.41
C THR A 84 14.33 -16.56 -2.14
N GLY A 85 13.80 -17.62 -2.78
CA GLY A 85 12.51 -17.52 -3.48
C GLY A 85 12.47 -16.61 -4.71
N GLY A 86 13.61 -16.04 -5.15
CA GLY A 86 13.66 -15.06 -6.23
C GLY A 86 15.06 -14.86 -6.82
N THR A 87 15.22 -13.77 -7.58
CA THR A 87 16.49 -13.37 -8.22
C THR A 87 16.71 -11.87 -8.12
N VAL A 88 17.95 -11.43 -8.33
CA VAL A 88 18.34 -10.03 -8.50
C VAL A 88 18.21 -9.65 -9.98
N GLN A 89 17.45 -8.59 -10.26
CA GLN A 89 17.04 -8.16 -11.60
C GLN A 89 17.47 -6.71 -11.85
N ALA A 90 18.69 -6.51 -12.37
CA ALA A 90 19.20 -5.19 -12.75
C ALA A 90 18.67 -4.80 -14.14
N GLY A 91 17.37 -4.51 -14.20
CA GLY A 91 16.61 -4.29 -15.43
C GLY A 91 15.94 -5.57 -15.96
N GLY A 92 15.68 -5.61 -17.26
CA GLY A 92 15.02 -6.75 -17.93
C GLY A 92 13.48 -6.64 -17.95
N SER A 93 12.86 -7.54 -18.71
CA SER A 93 11.42 -7.50 -18.99
C SER A 93 10.56 -7.71 -17.74
N VAL A 94 10.97 -8.57 -16.81
CA VAL A 94 10.23 -8.85 -15.58
C VAL A 94 10.19 -7.62 -14.66
N ALA A 95 11.34 -6.96 -14.45
CA ALA A 95 11.38 -5.72 -13.67
C ALA A 95 10.62 -4.57 -14.37
N GLN A 96 10.65 -4.53 -15.71
CA GLN A 96 9.84 -3.59 -16.50
C GLN A 96 8.35 -3.77 -16.30
N LEU A 97 7.85 -5.02 -16.41
CA LEU A 97 6.44 -5.34 -16.20
C LEU A 97 6.02 -5.05 -14.76
N ALA A 98 6.87 -5.36 -13.78
CA ALA A 98 6.62 -5.05 -12.38
C ALA A 98 6.46 -3.53 -12.12
N GLN A 99 7.29 -2.69 -12.74
CA GLN A 99 7.13 -1.23 -12.64
C GLN A 99 5.83 -0.72 -13.30
N SER A 100 5.44 -1.32 -14.42
CA SER A 100 4.15 -1.02 -15.05
C SER A 100 2.99 -1.40 -14.13
N GLN A 101 3.05 -2.59 -13.51
CA GLN A 101 2.05 -3.06 -12.55
C GLN A 101 2.02 -2.19 -11.29
N LEU A 102 3.17 -1.68 -10.83
CA LEU A 102 3.25 -0.75 -9.70
C LEU A 102 2.55 0.57 -10.02
N THR A 103 2.75 1.09 -11.24
CA THR A 103 2.07 2.30 -11.71
C THR A 103 0.55 2.11 -11.73
N THR A 104 0.08 0.95 -12.20
CA THR A 104 -1.34 0.60 -12.15
C THR A 104 -1.85 0.49 -10.72
N ALA A 105 -1.12 -0.20 -9.82
CA ALA A 105 -1.49 -0.34 -8.42
C ALA A 105 -1.61 1.02 -7.71
N LEU A 106 -0.62 1.90 -7.91
CA LEU A 106 -0.64 3.27 -7.35
C LEU A 106 -1.80 4.09 -7.90
N THR A 107 -2.10 3.99 -9.20
CA THR A 107 -3.23 4.68 -9.83
C THR A 107 -4.56 4.21 -9.25
N ASN A 108 -4.72 2.90 -9.07
CA ASN A 108 -5.93 2.31 -8.48
C ASN A 108 -6.09 2.74 -7.01
N LEU A 109 -5.03 2.67 -6.21
CA LEU A 109 -5.06 3.09 -4.81
C LEU A 109 -5.38 4.58 -4.68
N GLY A 110 -4.78 5.44 -5.52
CA GLY A 110 -5.05 6.88 -5.54
C GLY A 110 -6.46 7.25 -6.01
N SER A 111 -7.22 6.29 -6.57
CA SER A 111 -8.61 6.51 -6.99
C SER A 111 -9.65 6.24 -5.90
N LEU A 112 -9.23 5.69 -4.75
CA LEU A 112 -10.14 5.36 -3.64
C LEU A 112 -10.74 6.62 -2.98
N GLY A 113 -10.06 7.76 -3.09
CA GLY A 113 -10.47 9.02 -2.47
C GLY A 113 -10.22 9.03 -0.96
N PRO A 114 -10.37 10.21 -0.32
CA PRO A 114 -10.00 10.39 1.08
C PRO A 114 -10.75 9.42 1.99
N GLY A 115 -9.97 8.68 2.79
CA GLY A 115 -10.47 7.78 3.82
C GLY A 115 -10.88 8.49 5.11
N THR A 116 -11.01 7.71 6.18
CA THR A 116 -11.23 8.25 7.53
C THR A 116 -9.96 8.98 7.98
N THR A 117 -10.07 10.28 8.29
CA THR A 117 -8.94 11.06 8.79
C THR A 117 -8.51 10.60 10.17
N LEU A 118 -7.22 10.28 10.32
CA LEU A 118 -6.58 9.89 11.57
C LEU A 118 -5.70 11.01 12.14
N SER A 119 -5.15 10.79 13.34
CA SER A 119 -4.01 11.56 13.83
C SER A 119 -2.78 11.32 12.96
N ALA A 120 -1.85 12.28 12.96
CA ALA A 120 -0.59 12.15 12.22
C ALA A 120 0.24 10.96 12.72
N ASP A 121 0.30 10.77 14.05
CA ASP A 121 0.92 9.60 14.70
C ASP A 121 -0.14 8.53 14.97
N LEU A 122 0.11 7.32 14.48
CA LEU A 122 -0.79 6.16 14.54
C LEU A 122 -0.63 5.32 15.82
N THR A 123 0.26 5.74 16.71
CA THR A 123 0.60 4.99 17.92
C THR A 123 -0.59 4.81 18.86
N GLY A 124 -0.78 3.58 19.34
CA GLY A 124 -1.86 3.20 20.24
C GLY A 124 -3.20 2.96 19.54
N LEU A 125 -3.31 3.21 18.23
CA LEU A 125 -4.54 2.97 17.50
C LEU A 125 -4.77 1.47 17.27
N THR A 126 -6.05 1.08 17.32
CA THR A 126 -6.54 -0.20 16.82
C THR A 126 -7.53 0.08 15.69
N LEU A 127 -7.19 -0.32 14.48
CA LEU A 127 -7.94 0.00 13.27
C LEU A 127 -8.58 -1.25 12.68
N GLY A 128 -9.89 -1.20 12.44
CA GLY A 128 -10.57 -2.18 11.60
C GLY A 128 -10.21 -2.00 10.12
N PRO A 129 -10.67 -2.88 9.22
CA PRO A 129 -10.40 -2.75 7.77
C PRO A 129 -10.99 -1.45 7.22
N GLY A 130 -10.28 -0.77 6.30
CA GLY A 130 -10.77 0.47 5.70
C GLY A 130 -9.71 1.31 4.99
N VAL A 131 -10.15 2.44 4.46
CA VAL A 131 -9.29 3.49 3.89
C VAL A 131 -9.14 4.61 4.91
N TYR A 132 -7.90 5.05 5.13
CA TYR A 132 -7.51 6.02 6.16
C TYR A 132 -6.66 7.13 5.54
N THR A 133 -6.94 8.39 5.90
CA THR A 133 -6.08 9.51 5.52
C THR A 133 -5.22 9.90 6.73
N VAL A 134 -3.90 9.83 6.57
CA VAL A 134 -2.94 10.20 7.62
C VAL A 134 -2.27 11.51 7.23
N PRO A 135 -2.47 12.60 7.98
CA PRO A 135 -1.85 13.88 7.65
C PRO A 135 -0.32 13.82 7.86
N ALA A 136 0.38 14.77 7.25
CA ALA A 136 1.81 14.93 7.46
C ALA A 136 2.13 15.18 8.94
N GLY A 137 3.24 14.60 9.42
CA GLY A 137 3.70 14.73 10.80
C GLY A 137 5.22 14.66 10.89
N THR A 138 5.76 15.03 12.04
CA THR A 138 7.18 14.83 12.36
C THR A 138 7.52 13.35 12.56
N THR A 139 6.54 12.56 12.98
CA THR A 139 6.53 11.10 13.02
C THR A 139 5.12 10.62 12.69
N ASN A 140 4.98 9.49 12.02
CA ASN A 140 3.70 8.85 11.74
C ASN A 140 3.46 7.57 12.53
N LEU A 141 4.53 6.97 13.06
CA LEU A 141 4.44 5.82 13.94
C LEU A 141 5.61 5.86 14.92
N SER A 142 5.32 6.22 16.17
CA SER A 142 6.30 6.27 17.26
C SER A 142 6.26 5.05 18.20
N GLY A 143 5.28 4.17 18.05
CA GLY A 143 5.12 2.93 18.81
C GLY A 143 4.29 1.88 18.09
N ALA A 144 3.37 1.24 18.81
CA ALA A 144 2.56 0.16 18.27
C ALA A 144 1.29 0.65 17.57
N LEU A 145 1.02 0.14 16.37
CA LEU A 145 -0.26 0.22 15.66
C LEU A 145 -0.85 -1.20 15.57
N THR A 146 -2.14 -1.35 15.85
CA THR A 146 -2.83 -2.64 15.70
C THR A 146 -3.84 -2.57 14.55
N LEU A 147 -3.70 -3.47 13.59
CA LEU A 147 -4.64 -3.70 12.50
C LEU A 147 -5.49 -4.92 12.87
N ASN A 148 -6.76 -4.71 13.22
CA ASN A 148 -7.66 -5.76 13.69
C ASN A 148 -8.61 -6.19 12.57
N GLY A 149 -8.34 -7.35 11.98
CA GLY A 149 -9.13 -7.93 10.90
C GLY A 149 -10.48 -8.48 11.37
N GLY A 150 -10.72 -8.57 12.67
CA GLY A 150 -11.97 -9.08 13.24
C GLY A 150 -12.26 -10.52 12.86
N GLY A 151 -11.20 -11.33 12.66
CA GLY A 151 -11.30 -12.70 12.15
C GLY A 151 -11.47 -12.83 10.64
N ASN A 152 -11.43 -11.73 9.88
CA ASN A 152 -11.44 -11.76 8.42
C ASN A 152 -10.02 -11.82 7.85
N ALA A 153 -9.63 -12.95 7.28
CA ALA A 153 -8.34 -13.13 6.61
C ALA A 153 -8.18 -12.27 5.33
N ASN A 154 -9.28 -11.75 4.78
CA ASN A 154 -9.31 -10.87 3.62
C ASN A 154 -9.51 -9.40 4.01
N ALA A 155 -9.24 -9.04 5.27
CA ALA A 155 -9.24 -7.66 5.73
C ALA A 155 -8.16 -6.84 5.00
N ALA A 156 -8.49 -5.61 4.64
CA ALA A 156 -7.57 -4.70 3.96
C ALA A 156 -7.57 -3.32 4.62
N TRP A 157 -6.38 -2.71 4.65
CA TRP A 157 -6.14 -1.36 5.14
C TRP A 157 -5.40 -0.58 4.07
N VAL A 158 -5.90 0.60 3.73
CA VAL A 158 -5.22 1.54 2.85
C VAL A 158 -4.95 2.82 3.63
N PHE A 159 -3.68 3.22 3.69
CA PHE A 159 -3.28 4.48 4.32
C PHE A 159 -2.86 5.46 3.22
N GLU A 160 -3.72 6.42 2.95
CA GLU A 160 -3.44 7.54 2.07
C GLU A 160 -2.64 8.60 2.82
N MET A 161 -1.41 8.84 2.36
CA MET A 161 -0.51 9.80 2.96
C MET A 161 -0.12 10.84 1.89
N PRO A 162 -0.50 12.13 2.05
CA PRO A 162 -0.13 13.17 1.10
C PRO A 162 1.35 13.59 1.20
N SER A 163 2.09 13.00 2.14
CA SER A 163 3.50 13.32 2.42
C SER A 163 4.25 12.07 2.89
N THR A 164 5.44 12.26 3.44
CA THR A 164 6.33 11.21 3.93
C THR A 164 5.69 10.35 5.02
N LEU A 165 6.03 9.05 5.01
CA LEU A 165 5.82 8.13 6.12
C LEU A 165 7.12 8.05 6.95
N ILE A 166 7.06 8.47 8.21
CA ILE A 166 8.20 8.43 9.15
C ILE A 166 7.89 7.50 10.32
N THR A 167 8.73 6.50 10.55
CA THR A 167 8.62 5.58 11.69
C THR A 167 9.79 5.76 12.65
N SER A 168 9.52 5.86 13.95
CA SER A 168 10.57 5.85 14.97
C SER A 168 11.14 4.44 15.20
N SER A 169 12.30 4.36 15.85
CA SER A 169 12.88 3.08 16.27
C SER A 169 11.94 2.32 17.20
N ASN A 170 11.89 1.00 17.05
CA ASN A 170 11.04 0.08 17.81
C ASN A 170 9.52 0.20 17.56
N SER A 171 9.10 0.99 16.56
CA SER A 171 7.72 0.99 16.09
C SER A 171 7.33 -0.37 15.52
N VAL A 172 6.07 -0.76 15.74
CA VAL A 172 5.56 -2.08 15.34
C VAL A 172 4.15 -1.96 14.79
N VAL A 173 3.86 -2.75 13.75
CA VAL A 173 2.51 -2.93 13.22
C VAL A 173 2.10 -4.37 13.52
N ASN A 174 1.08 -4.54 14.34
CA ASN A 174 0.52 -5.85 14.68
C ASN A 174 -0.72 -6.09 13.84
N VAL A 175 -0.87 -7.30 13.30
CA VAL A 175 -2.10 -7.72 12.63
C VAL A 175 -2.74 -8.81 13.49
N ILE A 176 -4.01 -8.61 13.88
CA ILE A 176 -4.78 -9.51 14.76
C ILE A 176 -6.15 -9.86 14.19
#